data_AF-A0A822GMC0-F1
#
_entry.id   AF-A0A822GMC0-F1
#
_cell.length_a   1.000
_cell.length_b   1.000
_cell.length_c   1.000
_cell.angle_alpha   90.00
_cell.angle_beta   90.00
_cell.angle_gamma   90.00
#
_symmetry.space_group_name_H-M   'P 1'
#
loop_
_entity.id
_entity.type
_entity.pdbx_description
1 polymer ?
#
loop_
_entity_poly.entity_id
_entity_poly.type
_entity_poly.pdbx_seq_one_letter_code
_entity_poly.pdbx_strand_id
1 'polypeptide(L)'
;MSTIILLRSCRLLTHEIGHLLGIDHCIYYACLMNGSGHLEEDFSQPLFLCPIDLRKLLQLTNFDFIERYEQLLDFCIENQFKDEINILKKRIEILKNDKTMIQTKKNKDFDYELQQKSKRLKKKYRYYLDKSMLFRIVQNSFISIIRRSSNFVRIFEVGPRDGLQNEKTQVSTSTKIEFINRLSQTGLKYIEVTSFVSPKWIPQMNDHVEVLAGIDRLPDICYSVLTPNIQGLNKVLSLGKKAANEVAIFSAASEIFSKKNINCSIEESFQRFNQVVKIAHEQNLPVRGSISCTVGCPYEGKIKPSQVVPLVEKLLDMGCYEVALADTIGVGTPKSIHELLKAIYANGISSNKLAIHCHDTYG
;
A
#
# COMPACT_ATOMS: atom_id res chain seq x y z
N MET A 1 -10.48 -27.96 23.39
CA MET A 1 -9.03 -27.71 23.14
C MET A 1 -8.52 -28.39 21.87
N SER A 2 -9.05 -29.57 21.50
CA SER A 2 -8.71 -30.30 20.26
C SER A 2 -9.10 -29.57 18.96
N THR A 3 -10.29 -28.97 18.89
CA THR A 3 -10.84 -28.36 17.66
C THR A 3 -10.01 -27.19 17.11
N ILE A 4 -9.52 -26.30 17.98
CA ILE A 4 -8.72 -25.13 17.57
C ILE A 4 -7.36 -25.57 17.03
N ILE A 5 -6.73 -26.56 17.67
CA ILE A 5 -5.45 -27.11 17.21
C ILE A 5 -5.64 -27.75 15.83
N LEU A 6 -6.69 -28.57 15.67
CA LEU A 6 -7.00 -29.20 14.39
C LEU A 6 -7.26 -28.17 13.30
N LEU A 7 -8.09 -27.14 13.56
CA LEU A 7 -8.37 -26.07 12.60
C LEU A 7 -7.09 -25.37 12.14
N ARG A 8 -6.20 -25.04 13.09
CA ARG A 8 -4.91 -24.40 12.79
C ARG A 8 -3.98 -25.33 12.01
N SER A 9 -3.94 -26.62 12.34
CA SER A 9 -3.17 -27.61 11.61
C SER A 9 -3.68 -27.77 10.18
N CYS A 10 -5.00 -27.85 9.98
CA CYS A 10 -5.62 -27.88 8.66
C CYS A 10 -5.26 -26.63 7.85
N ARG A 11 -5.29 -25.45 8.48
CA ARG A 11 -4.93 -24.19 7.81
C ARG A 11 -3.49 -24.17 7.35
N LEU A 12 -2.55 -24.43 8.25
CA LEU A 12 -1.13 -24.49 7.91
C LEU A 12 -0.85 -25.53 6.84
N LEU A 13 -1.38 -26.75 7.00
CA LEU A 13 -1.19 -27.82 6.03
C LEU A 13 -1.73 -27.43 4.65
N THR A 14 -2.92 -26.86 4.58
CA THR A 14 -3.52 -26.47 3.29
C THR A 14 -2.76 -25.30 2.65
N HIS A 15 -2.24 -24.36 3.46
CA HIS A 15 -1.37 -23.27 3.00
C HIS A 15 -0.07 -23.80 2.39
N GLU A 16 0.64 -24.69 3.10
CA GLU A 16 1.87 -25.30 2.60
C GLU A 16 1.63 -26.18 1.36
N ILE A 17 0.50 -26.90 1.30
CA ILE A 17 0.09 -27.64 0.09
C ILE A 17 -0.14 -26.67 -1.08
N GLY A 18 -0.68 -25.47 -0.82
CA GLY A 18 -0.80 -24.42 -1.84
C GLY A 18 0.55 -24.06 -2.46
N HIS A 19 1.58 -23.88 -1.64
CA HIS A 19 2.96 -23.65 -2.11
C HIS A 19 3.50 -24.84 -2.90
N LEU A 20 3.22 -26.07 -2.48
CA LEU A 20 3.62 -27.28 -3.24
C LEU A 20 2.96 -27.36 -4.63
N LEU A 21 1.78 -26.77 -4.77
CA LEU A 21 1.06 -26.64 -6.03
C LEU A 21 1.47 -25.39 -6.82
N GLY A 22 2.42 -24.59 -6.32
CA GLY A 22 2.95 -23.40 -7.00
C GLY A 22 2.05 -22.17 -6.89
N ILE A 23 1.22 -22.10 -5.84
CA ILE A 23 0.44 -20.91 -5.52
C ILE A 23 1.28 -20.06 -4.55
N ASP A 24 1.74 -18.90 -5.01
CA ASP A 24 2.47 -17.94 -4.15
C ASP A 24 1.53 -17.27 -3.13
N HIS A 25 2.12 -16.57 -2.15
CA HIS A 25 1.35 -15.75 -1.21
C HIS A 25 0.41 -14.79 -1.94
N CYS A 26 -0.85 -14.80 -1.53
CA CYS A 26 -1.89 -14.00 -2.13
C CYS A 26 -1.91 -12.59 -1.54
N ILE A 27 -2.07 -11.59 -2.40
CA ILE A 27 -2.29 -10.19 -2.03
C ILE A 27 -3.78 -9.78 -2.15
N TYR A 28 -4.62 -10.66 -2.70
CA TYR A 28 -6.06 -10.44 -2.81
C TYR A 28 -6.77 -10.81 -1.50
N TYR A 29 -7.94 -10.20 -1.27
CA TYR A 29 -8.72 -10.28 -0.02
C TYR A 29 -8.90 -11.70 0.53
N ALA A 30 -9.00 -11.79 1.87
CA ALA A 30 -9.30 -12.97 2.71
C ALA A 30 -9.08 -14.30 1.98
N CYS A 31 -7.82 -14.71 1.93
CA CYS A 31 -7.38 -15.95 1.32
C CYS A 31 -6.55 -16.74 2.32
N LEU A 32 -6.72 -18.06 2.32
CA LEU A 32 -5.83 -18.99 2.99
C LEU A 32 -4.35 -18.77 2.64
N MET A 33 -4.07 -18.31 1.41
CA MET A 33 -2.72 -18.07 0.92
C MET A 33 -2.17 -16.68 1.26
N ASN A 34 -2.89 -15.84 2.02
CA ASN A 34 -2.33 -14.54 2.41
C ASN A 34 -1.06 -14.73 3.27
N GLY A 35 -0.04 -13.91 3.01
CA GLY A 35 1.11 -13.83 3.92
C GLY A 35 0.69 -13.26 5.27
N SER A 36 1.41 -13.61 6.34
CA SER A 36 1.21 -13.03 7.67
C SER A 36 2.52 -12.48 8.23
N GLY A 37 2.46 -11.26 8.77
CA GLY A 37 3.59 -10.60 9.44
C GLY A 37 3.66 -10.93 10.94
N HIS A 38 2.57 -11.41 11.54
CA HIS A 38 2.49 -11.86 12.93
C HIS A 38 1.37 -12.88 13.17
N LEU A 39 1.38 -13.52 14.35
CA LEU A 39 0.45 -14.61 14.69
C LEU A 39 -1.02 -14.20 14.75
N GLU A 40 -1.34 -12.99 15.20
CA GLU A 40 -2.74 -12.53 15.24
C GLU A 40 -3.34 -12.33 13.83
N GLU A 41 -2.55 -11.76 12.91
CA GLU A 41 -2.92 -11.64 11.50
C GLU A 41 -3.11 -13.02 10.89
N ASP A 42 -2.16 -13.93 11.15
CA ASP A 42 -2.27 -15.33 10.77
C ASP A 42 -3.62 -15.91 11.26
N PHE A 43 -3.90 -15.86 12.55
CA PHE A 43 -5.13 -16.43 13.12
C PHE A 43 -6.44 -15.80 12.62
N SER A 44 -6.39 -14.60 12.04
CA SER A 44 -7.56 -13.94 11.45
C SER A 44 -7.88 -14.39 10.02
N GLN A 45 -6.95 -15.07 9.35
CA GLN A 45 -7.14 -15.51 7.96
C GLN A 45 -8.09 -16.71 7.86
N PRO A 46 -8.88 -16.79 6.78
CA PRO A 46 -9.85 -17.87 6.60
C PRO A 46 -9.19 -19.20 6.21
N LEU A 47 -9.93 -20.32 6.36
CA LEU A 47 -9.50 -21.62 5.85
C LEU A 47 -9.68 -21.76 4.32
N PHE A 48 -10.41 -20.85 3.68
CA PHE A 48 -10.75 -20.95 2.26
C PHE A 48 -9.79 -20.18 1.34
N LEU A 49 -9.69 -20.64 0.08
CA LEU A 49 -9.05 -19.89 -0.99
C LEU A 49 -9.99 -18.80 -1.53
N CYS A 50 -9.41 -17.66 -1.92
CA CYS A 50 -10.12 -16.63 -2.69
C CYS A 50 -10.45 -17.16 -4.11
N PRO A 51 -11.36 -16.50 -4.85
CA PRO A 51 -11.75 -16.97 -6.20
C PRO A 51 -10.58 -17.12 -7.17
N ILE A 52 -9.54 -16.29 -7.03
CA ILE A 52 -8.35 -16.32 -7.91
C ILE A 52 -7.53 -17.57 -7.63
N ASP A 53 -7.13 -17.80 -6.38
CA ASP A 53 -6.30 -18.96 -6.05
C ASP A 53 -7.05 -20.27 -6.16
N LEU A 54 -8.37 -20.26 -5.90
CA LEU A 54 -9.22 -21.40 -6.16
C LEU A 54 -9.24 -21.77 -7.65
N ARG A 55 -9.23 -20.78 -8.55
CA ARG A 55 -9.16 -21.01 -10.00
C ARG A 55 -7.78 -21.53 -10.43
N LYS A 56 -6.70 -21.03 -9.83
CA LYS A 56 -5.35 -21.59 -10.02
C LYS A 56 -5.31 -23.07 -9.60
N LEU A 57 -5.87 -23.37 -8.43
CA LEU A 57 -5.93 -24.74 -7.92
C LEU A 57 -6.77 -25.64 -8.85
N LEU A 58 -7.93 -25.17 -9.31
CA LEU A 58 -8.75 -25.88 -10.30
C LEU A 58 -7.93 -26.21 -11.54
N GLN A 59 -7.20 -25.25 -12.10
CA GLN A 59 -6.42 -25.46 -13.31
C GLN A 59 -5.34 -26.55 -13.14
N LEU A 60 -4.84 -26.74 -11.92
CA LEU A 60 -3.79 -27.72 -11.61
C LEU A 60 -4.32 -29.12 -11.31
N THR A 61 -5.53 -29.22 -10.75
CA THR A 61 -6.05 -30.46 -10.14
C THR A 61 -7.37 -30.94 -10.74
N ASN A 62 -8.08 -30.06 -11.45
CA ASN A 62 -9.31 -30.34 -12.20
C ASN A 62 -10.44 -30.98 -11.36
N PHE A 63 -10.62 -30.53 -10.10
CA PHE A 63 -11.72 -30.98 -9.23
C PHE A 63 -13.04 -30.25 -9.52
N ASP A 64 -14.18 -30.84 -9.15
CA ASP A 64 -15.47 -30.15 -9.17
C ASP A 64 -15.64 -29.24 -7.94
N PHE A 65 -15.98 -27.96 -8.16
CA PHE A 65 -16.07 -26.99 -7.06
C PHE A 65 -17.16 -27.32 -6.04
N ILE A 66 -18.31 -27.81 -6.50
CA ILE A 66 -19.45 -28.10 -5.64
C ILE A 66 -19.12 -29.35 -4.81
N GLU A 67 -18.65 -30.40 -5.46
CA GLU A 67 -18.23 -31.63 -4.78
C GLU A 67 -17.16 -31.36 -3.73
N ARG A 68 -16.13 -30.56 -4.06
CA ARG A 68 -15.10 -30.16 -3.11
C ARG A 68 -15.68 -29.42 -1.91
N TYR A 69 -16.60 -28.48 -2.12
CA TYR A 69 -17.18 -27.73 -1.02
C TYR A 69 -18.12 -28.58 -0.15
N GLU A 70 -18.82 -29.55 -0.73
CA GLU A 70 -19.63 -30.52 0.01
C GLU A 70 -18.74 -31.40 0.90
N GLN A 71 -17.65 -31.95 0.37
CA GLN A 71 -16.68 -32.73 1.16
C GLN A 71 -16.04 -31.92 2.29
N LEU A 72 -15.70 -30.65 2.04
CA LEU A 72 -15.19 -29.77 3.09
C LEU A 72 -16.25 -29.42 4.13
N LEU A 73 -17.51 -29.29 3.72
CA LEU A 73 -18.61 -29.03 4.64
C LEU A 73 -18.82 -30.22 5.57
N ASP A 74 -18.81 -31.45 5.04
CA ASP A 74 -18.92 -32.68 5.83
C ASP A 74 -17.78 -32.76 6.86
N PHE A 75 -16.53 -32.54 6.41
CA PHE A 75 -15.37 -32.48 7.29
C PHE A 75 -15.52 -31.41 8.39
N CYS A 76 -16.00 -30.22 8.04
CA CYS A 76 -16.20 -29.13 9.00
C CYS A 76 -17.33 -29.42 10.00
N ILE A 77 -18.39 -30.12 9.58
CA ILE A 77 -19.49 -30.56 10.44
C ILE A 77 -18.99 -31.59 11.45
N GLU A 78 -18.28 -32.63 10.99
CA GLU A 78 -17.70 -33.67 11.84
C GLU A 78 -16.77 -33.09 12.91
N ASN A 79 -16.00 -32.05 12.55
CA ASN A 79 -15.02 -31.43 13.44
C ASN A 79 -15.53 -30.16 14.15
N GLN A 80 -16.81 -29.81 14.00
CA GLN A 80 -17.46 -28.66 14.67
C GLN A 80 -16.83 -27.28 14.36
N PHE A 81 -16.38 -27.06 13.13
CA PHE A 81 -15.83 -25.77 12.68
C PHE A 81 -16.96 -24.77 12.33
N LYS A 82 -17.64 -24.25 13.35
CA LYS A 82 -18.90 -23.48 13.20
C LYS A 82 -18.84 -22.34 12.18
N ASP A 83 -17.75 -21.56 12.18
CA ASP A 83 -17.60 -20.42 11.26
C ASP A 83 -17.44 -20.88 9.81
N GLU A 84 -16.62 -21.91 9.59
CA GLU A 84 -16.39 -22.49 8.26
C GLU A 84 -17.65 -23.18 7.71
N ILE A 85 -18.42 -23.88 8.55
CA ILE A 85 -19.70 -24.49 8.17
C ILE A 85 -20.65 -23.44 7.57
N ASN A 86 -20.76 -22.28 8.21
CA ASN A 86 -21.64 -21.20 7.76
C ASN A 86 -21.19 -20.61 6.41
N ILE A 87 -19.88 -20.43 6.23
CA ILE A 87 -19.29 -19.91 5.00
C ILE A 87 -19.48 -20.90 3.85
N LEU A 88 -19.21 -22.18 4.09
CA LEU A 88 -19.31 -23.24 3.09
C LEU A 88 -20.75 -23.44 2.61
N LYS A 89 -21.73 -23.45 3.52
CA LYS A 89 -23.16 -23.54 3.16
C LYS A 89 -23.59 -22.41 2.21
N LYS A 90 -23.22 -21.16 2.53
CA LYS A 90 -23.53 -19.99 1.68
C LYS A 90 -22.88 -20.11 0.30
N ARG A 91 -21.63 -20.56 0.24
CA ARG A 91 -20.91 -20.74 -1.05
C ARG A 91 -21.56 -21.80 -1.93
N ILE A 92 -21.91 -22.95 -1.35
CA ILE A 92 -22.59 -24.03 -2.07
C ILE A 92 -23.93 -23.55 -2.61
N GLU A 93 -24.71 -22.84 -1.81
CA GLU A 93 -26.00 -22.27 -2.23
C GLU A 93 -25.85 -21.32 -3.42
N ILE A 94 -24.88 -20.39 -3.35
CA ILE A 94 -24.59 -19.45 -4.45
C ILE A 94 -24.21 -20.22 -5.73
N LEU A 95 -23.31 -21.20 -5.62
CA LEU A 95 -22.82 -21.97 -6.77
C LEU A 95 -23.90 -22.86 -7.40
N LYS A 96 -24.81 -23.42 -6.60
CA LYS A 96 -25.94 -24.22 -7.10
C LYS A 96 -27.02 -23.35 -7.77
N ASN A 97 -27.17 -22.10 -7.34
CA ASN A 97 -28.15 -21.17 -7.89
C ASN A 97 -27.65 -20.44 -9.15
N ASP A 98 -26.34 -20.40 -9.40
CA ASP A 98 -25.77 -19.76 -10.57
C ASP A 98 -25.74 -20.69 -11.80
N LYS A 99 -26.78 -20.58 -12.64
CA LYS A 99 -26.96 -21.39 -13.87
C LYS A 99 -25.94 -21.10 -14.98
N THR A 100 -25.10 -20.07 -14.85
CA THR A 100 -24.20 -19.64 -15.93
C THR A 100 -22.83 -20.34 -15.95
N MET A 101 -22.41 -20.97 -14.85
CA MET A 101 -21.06 -21.55 -14.73
C MET A 101 -20.93 -23.03 -15.11
N ILE A 102 -22.05 -23.76 -15.28
CA ILE A 102 -22.06 -25.23 -15.49
C ILE A 102 -21.57 -25.65 -16.90
N GLN A 103 -21.30 -24.70 -17.82
CA GLN A 103 -20.98 -24.99 -19.23
C GLN A 103 -19.52 -24.83 -19.67
N THR A 104 -18.53 -24.74 -18.77
CA THR A 104 -17.11 -24.76 -19.20
C THR A 104 -16.55 -26.19 -19.31
N LYS A 105 -17.16 -27.01 -20.19
CA LYS A 105 -16.56 -28.27 -20.64
C LYS A 105 -15.70 -28.02 -21.89
N LYS A 106 -14.40 -28.31 -21.77
CA LYS A 106 -13.42 -28.61 -22.83
C LYS A 106 -13.15 -27.50 -23.86
N ASN A 107 -12.21 -26.60 -23.55
CA ASN A 107 -11.41 -25.93 -24.60
C ASN A 107 -9.97 -26.47 -24.53
N LYS A 108 -9.64 -27.40 -25.42
CA LYS A 108 -8.34 -28.11 -25.50
C LYS A 108 -7.20 -27.24 -26.04
N ASP A 109 -7.49 -26.10 -26.67
CA ASP A 109 -6.48 -25.34 -27.41
C ASP A 109 -5.67 -24.36 -26.53
N PHE A 110 -6.13 -24.05 -25.31
CA PHE A 110 -5.40 -23.20 -24.36
C PHE A 110 -4.29 -23.95 -23.58
N ASP A 111 -4.32 -25.30 -23.61
CA ASP A 111 -3.44 -26.16 -22.79
C ASP A 111 -2.01 -26.31 -23.34
N TYR A 112 -1.78 -26.13 -24.64
CA TYR A 112 -0.48 -26.43 -25.26
C TYR A 112 0.58 -25.32 -25.02
N GLU A 113 0.18 -24.05 -25.03
CA GLU A 113 1.12 -22.92 -24.85
C GLU A 113 1.57 -22.75 -23.38
N LEU A 114 0.71 -23.07 -22.41
CA LEU A 114 1.04 -22.99 -20.97
C LEU A 114 1.92 -24.16 -20.50
N GLN A 115 1.75 -25.36 -21.06
CA GLN A 115 2.62 -26.51 -20.75
C GLN A 115 4.09 -26.27 -21.13
N GLN A 116 4.37 -25.49 -22.17
CA GLN A 116 5.73 -25.09 -22.56
C GLN A 116 6.36 -24.11 -21.55
N LYS A 117 5.59 -23.17 -20.99
CA LYS A 117 6.07 -22.23 -19.96
C LYS A 117 6.39 -22.92 -18.62
N SER A 118 5.60 -23.93 -18.22
CA SER A 118 5.79 -24.71 -16.98
C SER A 118 7.12 -25.50 -16.95
N LYS A 119 7.56 -26.05 -18.10
CA LYS A 119 8.85 -26.77 -18.19
C LYS A 119 10.06 -25.86 -17.95
N ARG A 120 9.97 -24.57 -18.30
CA ARG A 120 11.02 -23.57 -18.06
C ARG A 120 11.14 -23.18 -16.59
N LEU A 121 10.01 -23.13 -15.87
CA LEU A 121 9.95 -22.85 -14.43
C LEU A 121 10.51 -24.01 -13.59
N LYS A 122 10.18 -25.26 -13.92
CA LYS A 122 10.69 -26.45 -13.18
C LYS A 122 12.22 -26.58 -13.18
N LYS A 123 12.93 -26.00 -14.14
CA LYS A 123 14.40 -26.05 -14.20
C LYS A 123 15.08 -25.01 -13.28
N LYS A 124 14.38 -23.92 -12.93
CA LYS A 124 14.92 -22.82 -12.11
C LYS A 124 14.88 -23.11 -10.60
N TYR A 125 13.92 -23.92 -10.15
CA TYR A 125 13.68 -24.16 -8.72
C TYR A 125 14.42 -25.37 -8.13
N ARG A 126 15.11 -26.19 -8.93
CA ARG A 126 15.94 -27.30 -8.42
C ARG A 126 17.23 -26.86 -7.73
N TYR A 127 17.57 -25.57 -7.81
CA TYR A 127 18.79 -24.98 -7.26
C TYR A 127 18.62 -24.41 -5.84
N TYR A 128 17.38 -24.18 -5.38
CA TYR A 128 17.11 -23.47 -4.12
C TYR A 128 16.86 -24.38 -2.90
N LEU A 129 16.84 -25.70 -3.09
CA LEU A 129 16.47 -26.64 -2.02
C LEU A 129 17.63 -27.14 -1.15
N ASP A 130 18.87 -26.63 -1.31
CA ASP A 130 20.03 -27.28 -0.68
C ASP A 130 20.77 -26.48 0.40
N LYS A 131 20.35 -25.27 0.81
CA LYS A 131 21.02 -24.58 1.94
C LYS A 131 20.10 -23.70 2.78
N SER A 132 19.73 -24.19 3.96
CA SER A 132 20.00 -23.54 5.27
C SER A 132 19.01 -23.97 6.37
N MET A 133 19.23 -25.18 6.92
CA MET A 133 18.55 -25.70 8.11
C MET A 133 19.30 -25.34 9.41
N LEU A 134 19.93 -24.15 9.52
CA LEU A 134 20.89 -23.91 10.61
C LEU A 134 21.06 -22.48 11.11
N PHE A 135 19.98 -21.71 11.25
CA PHE A 135 20.07 -20.38 11.91
C PHE A 135 18.83 -20.03 12.76
N ARG A 136 18.41 -20.96 13.64
CA ARG A 136 17.21 -20.81 14.49
C ARG A 136 17.44 -20.93 16.01
N ILE A 137 18.62 -20.56 16.50
CA ILE A 137 18.85 -20.46 17.95
C ILE A 137 19.56 -19.13 18.23
N VAL A 138 19.11 -18.44 19.28
CA VAL A 138 19.52 -17.11 19.76
C VAL A 138 18.75 -15.93 19.12
N GLN A 139 17.58 -15.62 19.66
CA GLN A 139 17.27 -14.29 20.23
C GLN A 139 15.82 -14.28 20.76
N ASN A 140 15.64 -14.73 22.00
CA ASN A 140 14.35 -14.73 22.72
C ASN A 140 14.41 -13.92 24.03
N SER A 141 15.01 -12.73 23.98
CA SER A 141 15.08 -11.86 25.17
C SER A 141 15.11 -10.39 24.78
N PHE A 142 14.03 -9.86 24.22
CA PHE A 142 13.85 -8.39 24.12
C PHE A 142 12.39 -7.88 24.00
N ILE A 143 11.37 -8.75 24.04
CA ILE A 143 9.98 -8.32 23.86
C ILE A 143 9.28 -8.22 25.22
N SER A 144 9.62 -7.20 26.00
CA SER A 144 8.78 -6.75 27.13
C SER A 144 8.67 -5.23 27.26
N ILE A 145 9.16 -4.46 26.28
CA ILE A 145 9.05 -2.99 26.28
C ILE A 145 8.68 -2.51 24.87
N ILE A 146 7.44 -2.75 24.44
CA ILE A 146 6.82 -1.91 23.41
C ILE A 146 5.45 -1.48 23.93
N ARG A 147 5.41 -0.22 24.38
CA ARG A 147 4.19 0.55 24.65
C ARG A 147 3.19 0.34 23.51
N ARG A 148 1.93 0.08 23.87
CA ARG A 148 0.74 0.10 23.00
C ARG A 148 0.87 1.14 21.87
N SER A 149 1.21 0.70 20.66
CA SER A 149 0.86 1.42 19.45
C SER A 149 -0.67 1.38 19.32
N SER A 150 -1.31 2.49 18.97
CA SER A 150 -2.74 2.45 18.64
C SER A 150 -2.96 1.45 17.51
N ASN A 151 -3.96 0.57 17.61
CA ASN A 151 -4.41 -0.31 16.51
C ASN A 151 -5.13 0.46 15.40
N PHE A 152 -4.72 1.70 15.17
CA PHE A 152 -5.34 2.64 14.23
C PHE A 152 -4.30 3.05 13.20
N VAL A 153 -4.66 2.91 11.93
CA VAL A 153 -3.86 3.36 10.79
C VAL A 153 -4.55 4.57 10.19
N ARG A 154 -3.77 5.63 9.96
CA ARG A 154 -4.23 6.82 9.25
C ARG A 154 -3.95 6.66 7.76
N ILE A 155 -4.99 6.73 6.94
CA ILE A 155 -4.87 6.78 5.47
C ILE A 155 -4.87 8.24 5.04
N PHE A 156 -3.89 8.59 4.19
CA PHE A 156 -3.82 9.88 3.52
C PHE A 156 -4.17 9.65 2.04
N GLU A 157 -5.39 10.01 1.65
CA GLU A 157 -5.87 9.77 0.29
C GLU A 157 -5.26 10.81 -0.65
N VAL A 158 -4.42 10.34 -1.58
CA VAL A 158 -3.66 11.19 -2.51
C VAL A 158 -4.18 11.10 -3.95
N GLY A 159 -5.20 10.29 -4.22
CA GLY A 159 -5.79 10.07 -5.54
C GLY A 159 -6.16 11.36 -6.28
N PRO A 160 -6.84 12.35 -5.65
CA PRO A 160 -7.21 13.60 -6.32
C PRO A 160 -6.02 14.47 -6.76
N ARG A 161 -4.88 14.36 -6.07
CA ARG A 161 -3.64 15.09 -6.40
C ARG A 161 -2.65 14.18 -7.10
N ASP A 162 -1.99 13.30 -6.36
CA ASP A 162 -0.90 12.45 -6.84
C ASP A 162 -1.38 11.45 -7.91
N GLY A 163 -2.56 10.86 -7.72
CA GLY A 163 -3.17 9.98 -8.72
C GLY A 163 -3.45 10.72 -10.03
N LEU A 164 -4.34 11.72 -9.99
CA LEU A 164 -4.75 12.48 -11.17
C LEU A 164 -3.60 13.25 -11.86
N GLN A 165 -2.56 13.65 -11.13
CA GLN A 165 -1.38 14.27 -11.72
C GLN A 165 -0.63 13.33 -12.67
N ASN A 166 -0.63 12.03 -12.37
CA ASN A 166 0.05 11.01 -13.18
C ASN A 166 -0.86 10.39 -14.25
N GLU A 167 -2.14 10.75 -14.28
CA GLU A 167 -3.08 10.30 -15.30
C GLU A 167 -2.83 11.00 -16.65
N LYS A 168 -2.91 10.21 -17.72
CA LYS A 168 -2.74 10.71 -19.09
C LYS A 168 -3.93 11.54 -19.55
N THR A 169 -5.13 11.16 -19.09
CA THR A 169 -6.38 11.80 -19.47
C THR A 169 -6.62 13.01 -18.56
N GLN A 170 -6.87 14.17 -19.16
CA GLN A 170 -7.26 15.34 -18.39
C GLN A 170 -8.71 15.19 -17.91
N VAL A 171 -8.88 15.15 -16.59
CA VAL A 171 -10.19 15.08 -15.93
C VAL A 171 -10.73 16.50 -15.74
N SER A 172 -12.02 16.71 -16.04
CA SER A 172 -12.67 18.00 -15.87
C SER A 172 -12.74 18.41 -14.40
N THR A 173 -12.75 19.72 -14.14
CA THR A 173 -12.84 20.31 -12.80
C THR A 173 -14.06 19.80 -12.03
N SER A 174 -15.23 19.72 -12.68
CA SER A 174 -16.46 19.20 -12.06
C SER A 174 -16.30 17.76 -11.56
N THR A 175 -15.65 16.91 -12.36
CA THR A 175 -15.41 15.51 -12.01
C THR A 175 -14.40 15.38 -10.87
N LYS A 176 -13.37 16.25 -10.82
CA LYS A 176 -12.43 16.30 -9.68
C LYS A 176 -13.14 16.68 -8.38
N ILE A 177 -13.96 17.73 -8.42
CA ILE A 177 -14.76 18.17 -7.28
C ILE A 177 -15.68 17.04 -6.81
N GLU A 178 -16.42 16.42 -7.72
CA GLU A 178 -17.30 15.30 -7.41
C GLU A 178 -16.53 14.13 -6.78
N PHE A 179 -15.35 13.80 -7.31
CA PHE A 179 -14.50 12.75 -6.76
C PHE A 179 -14.08 13.05 -5.32
N ILE A 180 -13.60 14.26 -5.03
CA ILE A 180 -13.20 14.67 -3.68
C ILE A 180 -14.40 14.69 -2.70
N ASN A 181 -15.56 15.15 -3.16
CA ASN A 181 -16.77 15.18 -2.33
C ASN A 181 -17.23 13.74 -2.01
N ARG A 182 -17.16 12.81 -2.97
CA ARG A 182 -17.44 11.39 -2.73
C ARG A 182 -16.44 10.77 -1.75
N LEU A 183 -15.14 11.05 -1.90
CA LEU A 183 -14.11 10.59 -0.96
C LEU A 183 -14.38 11.11 0.46
N SER A 184 -14.84 12.35 0.60
CA SER A 184 -15.19 12.94 1.89
C SER A 184 -16.31 12.17 2.63
N GLN A 185 -17.16 11.44 1.90
CA GLN A 185 -18.24 10.63 2.48
C GLN A 185 -17.81 9.21 2.89
N THR A 186 -16.57 8.81 2.64
CA THR A 186 -16.09 7.45 2.93
C THR A 186 -15.63 7.24 4.37
N GLY A 187 -15.51 8.32 5.15
CA GLY A 187 -14.91 8.30 6.49
C GLY A 187 -13.41 8.62 6.52
N LEU A 188 -12.79 8.85 5.36
CA LEU A 188 -11.42 9.38 5.26
C LEU A 188 -11.28 10.69 6.06
N LYS A 189 -10.13 10.84 6.72
CA LYS A 189 -9.82 12.02 7.54
C LYS A 189 -8.80 12.95 6.91
N TYR A 190 -8.08 12.49 5.89
CA TYR A 190 -7.02 13.24 5.21
C TYR A 190 -7.13 13.00 3.72
N ILE A 191 -7.30 14.08 2.96
CA ILE A 191 -7.43 14.05 1.50
C ILE A 191 -6.50 15.13 0.94
N GLU A 192 -5.59 14.73 0.06
CA GLU A 192 -4.79 15.65 -0.74
C GLU A 192 -5.58 16.09 -1.96
N VAL A 193 -6.03 17.33 -1.94
CA VAL A 193 -7.04 17.84 -2.88
C VAL A 193 -6.42 18.19 -4.23
N THR A 194 -5.31 18.94 -4.21
CA THR A 194 -4.70 19.49 -5.42
C THR A 194 -3.30 20.02 -5.15
N SER A 195 -2.66 20.59 -6.18
CA SER A 195 -1.29 21.10 -6.16
C SER A 195 -1.22 22.50 -6.75
N PHE A 196 -0.65 23.44 -6.00
CA PHE A 196 -0.38 24.82 -6.43
C PHE A 196 0.98 24.90 -7.12
N VAL A 197 1.15 24.05 -8.13
CA VAL A 197 2.27 24.02 -9.06
C VAL A 197 1.99 24.88 -10.27
N SER A 198 3.01 25.14 -11.07
CA SER A 198 2.84 25.85 -12.32
C SER A 198 2.04 25.01 -13.33
N PRO A 199 0.91 25.53 -13.85
CA PRO A 199 0.08 24.83 -14.84
C PRO A 199 0.82 24.52 -16.15
N LYS A 200 1.89 25.26 -16.44
CA LYS A 200 2.74 25.02 -17.62
C LYS A 200 3.46 23.68 -17.51
N TRP A 201 3.91 23.33 -16.30
CA TRP A 201 4.67 22.11 -16.06
C TRP A 201 3.75 20.93 -15.73
N ILE A 202 2.66 21.18 -15.01
CA ILE A 202 1.68 20.17 -14.62
C ILE A 202 0.26 20.63 -15.05
N PRO A 203 -0.13 20.44 -16.32
CA PRO A 203 -1.43 20.87 -16.83
C PRO A 203 -2.62 20.20 -16.12
N GLN A 204 -2.42 18.98 -15.61
CA GLN A 204 -3.44 18.22 -14.88
C GLN A 204 -3.95 18.97 -13.66
N MET A 205 -3.14 19.84 -13.06
CA MET A 205 -3.46 20.59 -11.84
C MET A 205 -3.74 22.08 -12.13
N ASN A 206 -4.05 22.45 -13.38
CA ASN A 206 -4.26 23.86 -13.74
C ASN A 206 -5.45 24.54 -13.06
N ASP A 207 -6.48 23.76 -12.73
CA ASP A 207 -7.75 24.14 -12.11
C ASP A 207 -7.72 24.06 -10.58
N HIS A 208 -6.53 24.10 -9.99
CA HIS A 208 -6.30 23.91 -8.56
C HIS A 208 -7.06 24.93 -7.69
N VAL A 209 -7.38 26.14 -8.19
CA VAL A 209 -8.15 27.15 -7.45
C VAL A 209 -9.63 26.78 -7.45
N GLU A 210 -10.15 26.46 -8.62
CA GLU A 210 -11.55 26.12 -8.87
C GLU A 210 -11.94 24.83 -8.14
N VAL A 211 -11.07 23.82 -8.15
CA VAL A 211 -11.25 22.59 -7.38
C VAL A 211 -11.30 22.89 -5.88
N LEU A 212 -10.33 23.65 -5.35
CA LEU A 212 -10.28 23.92 -3.92
C LEU A 212 -11.47 24.75 -3.42
N ALA A 213 -12.00 25.64 -4.27
CA ALA A 213 -13.17 26.45 -3.98
C ALA A 213 -14.49 25.68 -4.14
N GLY A 214 -14.54 24.67 -5.01
CA GLY A 214 -15.77 23.95 -5.36
C GLY A 214 -16.09 22.73 -4.48
N ILE A 215 -15.18 22.29 -3.62
CA ILE A 215 -15.40 21.12 -2.76
C ILE A 215 -16.28 21.41 -1.55
N ASP A 216 -17.09 20.41 -1.18
CA ASP A 216 -17.91 20.44 0.03
C ASP A 216 -17.05 20.03 1.23
N ARG A 217 -16.58 21.01 2.00
CA ARG A 217 -15.69 20.76 3.13
C ARG A 217 -16.45 20.26 4.35
N LEU A 218 -16.06 19.09 4.84
CA LEU A 218 -16.54 18.57 6.12
C LEU A 218 -15.59 18.98 7.26
N PRO A 219 -16.12 19.31 8.46
CA PRO A 219 -15.32 19.87 9.56
C PRO A 219 -14.25 18.91 10.11
N ASP A 220 -14.47 17.60 10.01
CA ASP A 220 -13.57 16.58 10.56
C ASP A 220 -12.56 16.01 9.55
N ILE A 221 -12.42 16.66 8.38
CA ILE A 221 -11.52 16.22 7.31
C ILE A 221 -10.45 17.28 7.06
N CYS A 222 -9.20 16.83 7.03
CA CYS A 222 -8.07 17.64 6.62
C CYS A 222 -7.93 17.61 5.10
N TYR A 223 -8.24 18.74 4.46
CA TYR A 223 -8.00 18.96 3.05
C TYR A 223 -6.63 19.62 2.87
N SER A 224 -5.65 18.82 2.44
CA SER A 224 -4.26 19.24 2.23
C SER A 224 -4.01 19.59 0.77
N VAL A 225 -3.07 20.51 0.51
CA VAL A 225 -2.66 20.92 -0.83
C VAL A 225 -1.15 21.01 -0.96
N LEU A 226 -0.61 20.64 -2.12
CA LEU A 226 0.84 20.71 -2.35
C LEU A 226 1.27 22.14 -2.72
N THR A 227 2.27 22.70 -2.01
CA THR A 227 2.81 24.04 -2.26
C THR A 227 4.34 24.01 -2.30
N PRO A 228 4.96 23.68 -3.46
CA PRO A 228 6.41 23.48 -3.53
C PRO A 228 7.24 24.77 -3.53
N ASN A 229 6.60 25.95 -3.49
CA ASN A 229 7.26 27.23 -3.49
C ASN A 229 6.35 28.31 -2.85
N ILE A 230 6.95 29.48 -2.58
CA ILE A 230 6.26 30.62 -1.95
C ILE A 230 5.11 31.12 -2.82
N GLN A 231 5.23 31.10 -4.14
CA GLN A 231 4.17 31.58 -5.02
C GLN A 231 2.90 30.72 -4.86
N GLY A 232 3.06 29.40 -4.80
CA GLY A 232 1.98 28.46 -4.53
C GLY A 232 1.37 28.67 -3.15
N LEU A 233 2.20 28.82 -2.11
CA LEU A 233 1.74 29.09 -0.75
C LEU A 233 0.95 30.41 -0.67
N ASN A 234 1.49 31.50 -1.20
CA ASN A 234 0.83 32.81 -1.21
C ASN A 234 -0.53 32.75 -1.93
N LYS A 235 -0.62 31.96 -3.01
CA LYS A 235 -1.88 31.75 -3.72
C LYS A 235 -2.90 31.02 -2.83
N VAL A 236 -2.51 29.97 -2.11
CA VAL A 236 -3.37 29.31 -1.09
C VAL A 236 -3.81 30.31 -0.02
N LEU A 237 -2.90 31.09 0.53
CA LEU A 237 -3.19 32.07 1.58
C LEU A 237 -4.15 33.18 1.11
N SER A 238 -4.04 33.59 -0.16
CA SER A 238 -4.94 34.60 -0.75
C SER A 238 -6.39 34.13 -0.88
N LEU A 239 -6.64 32.81 -0.89
CA LEU A 239 -7.98 32.22 -0.88
C LEU A 239 -8.62 32.20 0.51
N GLY A 240 -7.88 32.63 1.55
CA GLY A 240 -8.33 32.75 2.93
C GLY A 240 -7.87 31.60 3.83
N LYS A 241 -7.85 31.84 5.14
CA LYS A 241 -7.30 30.91 6.15
C LYS A 241 -7.97 29.54 6.22
N LYS A 242 -9.16 29.39 5.65
CA LYS A 242 -9.91 28.12 5.59
C LYS A 242 -9.81 27.43 4.22
N ALA A 243 -9.00 27.95 3.30
CA ALA A 243 -8.85 27.37 1.97
C ALA A 243 -8.06 26.05 1.99
N ALA A 244 -7.15 25.84 2.92
CA ALA A 244 -6.49 24.56 3.14
C ALA A 244 -6.35 24.32 4.65
N ASN A 245 -6.43 23.06 5.07
CA ASN A 245 -6.20 22.70 6.46
C ASN A 245 -4.71 22.47 6.73
N GLU A 246 -3.95 22.14 5.69
CA GLU A 246 -2.54 21.77 5.73
C GLU A 246 -1.94 22.05 4.34
N VAL A 247 -0.63 22.31 4.31
CA VAL A 247 0.14 22.30 3.06
C VAL A 247 1.22 21.23 3.07
N ALA A 248 1.55 20.71 1.89
CA ALA A 248 2.60 19.72 1.71
C ALA A 248 3.77 20.27 0.88
N ILE A 249 4.99 19.89 1.25
CA ILE A 249 6.22 20.11 0.49
C ILE A 249 6.86 18.76 0.18
N PHE A 250 7.66 18.69 -0.89
CA PHE A 250 8.32 17.45 -1.29
C PHE A 250 9.79 17.70 -1.65
N SER A 251 10.67 16.83 -1.18
CA SER A 251 12.07 16.74 -1.59
C SER A 251 12.35 15.34 -2.16
N ALA A 252 13.62 15.03 -2.43
CA ALA A 252 14.04 13.72 -2.93
C ALA A 252 15.34 13.29 -2.26
N ALA A 253 15.55 11.98 -2.15
CA ALA A 253 16.79 11.39 -1.65
C ALA A 253 17.86 11.17 -2.73
N SER A 254 17.61 11.64 -3.97
CA SER A 254 18.55 11.57 -5.10
C SER A 254 18.74 12.95 -5.72
N GLU A 255 20.01 13.32 -5.92
CA GLU A 255 20.39 14.61 -6.52
C GLU A 255 19.98 14.68 -8.00
N ILE A 256 20.18 13.59 -8.76
CA ILE A 256 19.75 13.54 -10.16
C ILE A 256 18.22 13.62 -10.26
N PHE A 257 17.51 12.96 -9.35
CA PHE A 257 16.05 13.03 -9.31
C PHE A 257 15.58 14.45 -8.97
N SER A 258 16.15 15.09 -7.96
CA SER A 258 15.83 16.48 -7.60
C SER A 258 16.06 17.44 -8.77
N LYS A 259 17.24 17.36 -9.41
CA LYS A 259 17.57 18.21 -10.56
C LYS A 259 16.62 17.99 -11.73
N LYS A 260 16.21 16.76 -12.02
CA LYS A 260 15.28 16.49 -13.13
C LYS A 260 13.83 16.90 -12.84
N ASN A 261 13.38 16.81 -11.59
CA ASN A 261 11.99 17.09 -11.24
C ASN A 261 11.73 18.54 -10.86
N ILE A 262 12.65 19.18 -10.14
CA ILE A 262 12.48 20.55 -9.61
C ILE A 262 13.61 21.51 -10.00
N ASN A 263 14.52 21.08 -10.89
CA ASN A 263 15.62 21.88 -11.44
C ASN A 263 16.48 22.57 -10.36
N CYS A 264 16.72 21.87 -9.25
CA CYS A 264 17.65 22.27 -8.20
C CYS A 264 18.21 21.06 -7.45
N SER A 265 19.31 21.27 -6.73
CA SER A 265 19.88 20.30 -5.80
C SER A 265 18.97 20.06 -4.60
N ILE A 266 19.24 18.99 -3.85
CA ILE A 266 18.51 18.73 -2.61
C ILE A 266 18.68 19.91 -1.65
N GLU A 267 19.89 20.42 -1.45
CA GLU A 267 20.15 21.54 -0.54
C GLU A 267 19.38 22.81 -0.91
N GLU A 268 19.38 23.19 -2.18
CA GLU A 268 18.61 24.33 -2.68
C GLU A 268 17.10 24.13 -2.48
N SER A 269 16.59 22.90 -2.61
CA SER A 269 15.18 22.60 -2.34
C SER A 269 14.82 22.91 -0.88
N PHE A 270 15.68 22.48 0.06
CA PHE A 270 15.49 22.76 1.49
C PHE A 270 15.57 24.26 1.82
N GLN A 271 16.45 25.00 1.16
CA GLN A 271 16.52 26.47 1.32
C GLN A 271 15.20 27.14 0.89
N ARG A 272 14.59 26.69 -0.20
CA ARG A 272 13.28 27.19 -0.65
C ARG A 272 12.17 26.80 0.33
N PHE A 273 12.20 25.57 0.84
CA PHE A 273 11.20 25.09 1.79
C PHE A 273 11.27 25.81 3.13
N ASN A 274 12.45 26.25 3.59
CA ASN A 274 12.57 27.03 4.83
C ASN A 274 11.66 28.26 4.83
N GLN A 275 11.57 28.94 3.69
CA GLN A 275 10.71 30.12 3.56
C GLN A 275 9.23 29.73 3.55
N VAL A 276 8.87 28.64 2.85
CA VAL A 276 7.49 28.11 2.81
C VAL A 276 7.03 27.70 4.20
N VAL A 277 7.82 26.90 4.93
CA VAL A 277 7.48 26.41 6.27
C VAL A 277 7.34 27.57 7.25
N LYS A 278 8.29 28.52 7.22
CA LYS A 278 8.23 29.71 8.07
C LYS A 278 6.94 30.50 7.86
N ILE A 279 6.58 30.83 6.62
CA ILE A 279 5.37 31.61 6.32
C ILE A 279 4.11 30.82 6.68
N ALA A 280 4.08 29.51 6.38
CA ALA A 280 2.96 28.66 6.75
C ALA A 280 2.73 28.65 8.28
N HIS A 281 3.81 28.55 9.07
CA HIS A 281 3.75 28.60 10.53
C HIS A 281 3.27 29.96 11.06
N GLU A 282 3.74 31.07 10.48
CA GLU A 282 3.24 32.42 10.80
C GLU A 282 1.72 32.55 10.55
N GLN A 283 1.17 31.76 9.63
CA GLN A 283 -0.26 31.69 9.35
C GLN A 283 -1.02 30.59 10.11
N ASN A 284 -0.35 29.86 11.02
CA ASN A 284 -0.86 28.69 11.73
C ASN A 284 -1.33 27.56 10.79
N LEU A 285 -0.65 27.38 9.67
CA LEU A 285 -0.92 26.32 8.69
C LEU A 285 0.11 25.19 8.86
N PRO A 286 -0.31 23.98 9.29
CA PRO A 286 0.59 22.84 9.41
C PRO A 286 1.24 22.47 8.08
N VAL A 287 2.49 22.01 8.15
CA VAL A 287 3.24 21.57 6.97
C VAL A 287 3.61 20.10 7.07
N ARG A 288 3.27 19.33 6.03
CA ARG A 288 3.70 17.95 5.84
C ARG A 288 4.86 17.88 4.86
N GLY A 289 5.88 17.09 5.18
CA GLY A 289 7.01 16.83 4.30
C GLY A 289 6.86 15.50 3.56
N SER A 290 7.45 15.39 2.39
CA SER A 290 7.60 14.12 1.67
C SER A 290 9.00 14.01 1.08
N ILE A 291 9.54 12.79 1.03
CA ILE A 291 10.83 12.50 0.40
C ILE A 291 10.60 11.43 -0.67
N SER A 292 10.90 11.76 -1.91
CA SER A 292 10.90 10.83 -3.04
C SER A 292 12.17 9.97 -3.07
N CYS A 293 12.08 8.80 -3.71
CA CYS A 293 13.19 7.88 -3.93
C CYS A 293 13.87 7.35 -2.66
N THR A 294 13.11 7.10 -1.58
CA THR A 294 13.69 6.72 -0.27
C THR A 294 14.36 5.35 -0.24
N VAL A 295 13.97 4.45 -1.15
CA VAL A 295 14.56 3.10 -1.26
C VAL A 295 15.26 2.86 -2.60
N GLY A 296 14.90 3.62 -3.63
CA GLY A 296 15.46 3.50 -4.96
C GLY A 296 15.16 4.71 -5.83
N CYS A 297 16.08 5.02 -6.73
CA CYS A 297 16.00 6.10 -7.70
C CYS A 297 16.10 5.52 -9.11
N PRO A 298 15.29 5.99 -10.08
CA PRO A 298 15.36 5.53 -11.47
C PRO A 298 16.66 5.92 -12.19
N TYR A 299 17.47 6.81 -11.60
CA TYR A 299 18.72 7.31 -12.18
C TYR A 299 19.96 6.85 -11.42
N GLU A 300 19.94 6.90 -10.09
CA GLU A 300 21.09 6.56 -9.24
C GLU A 300 21.03 5.11 -8.71
N GLY A 301 19.91 4.41 -8.93
CA GLY A 301 19.71 3.05 -8.44
C GLY A 301 19.43 3.04 -6.94
N LYS A 302 20.15 2.22 -6.18
CA LYS A 302 19.87 1.99 -4.76
C LYS A 302 20.19 3.24 -3.92
N ILE A 303 19.21 3.70 -3.15
CA ILE A 303 19.39 4.76 -2.16
C ILE A 303 19.58 4.12 -0.78
N LYS A 304 20.63 4.54 -0.06
CA LYS A 304 20.94 4.01 1.27
C LYS A 304 20.14 4.74 2.35
N PRO A 305 19.70 4.05 3.42
CA PRO A 305 19.05 4.70 4.56
C PRO A 305 19.85 5.88 5.14
N SER A 306 21.18 5.80 5.15
CA SER A 306 22.07 6.88 5.60
C SER A 306 21.97 8.16 4.78
N GLN A 307 21.44 8.11 3.56
CA GLN A 307 21.16 9.29 2.73
C GLN A 307 19.79 9.90 3.05
N VAL A 308 18.85 9.10 3.57
CA VAL A 308 17.46 9.51 3.81
C VAL A 308 17.28 10.07 5.21
N VAL A 309 17.89 9.45 6.22
CA VAL A 309 17.76 9.85 7.63
C VAL A 309 18.03 11.35 7.83
N PRO A 310 19.13 11.94 7.33
CA PRO A 310 19.40 13.37 7.52
C PRO A 310 18.35 14.27 6.87
N LEU A 311 17.71 13.81 5.79
CA LEU A 311 16.65 14.57 5.11
C LEU A 311 15.34 14.56 5.92
N VAL A 312 15.05 13.43 6.58
CA VAL A 312 13.91 13.34 7.50
C VAL A 312 14.12 14.26 8.69
N GLU A 313 15.30 14.21 9.33
CA GLU A 313 15.67 15.11 10.43
C GLU A 313 15.51 16.56 10.01
N LYS A 314 16.08 16.94 8.86
CA LYS A 314 16.02 18.30 8.35
C LYS A 314 14.59 18.78 8.11
N LEU A 315 13.70 17.96 7.54
CA LEU A 315 12.29 18.34 7.37
C LEU A 315 11.57 18.52 8.72
N LEU A 316 11.83 17.64 9.68
CA LEU A 316 11.24 17.73 11.03
C LEU A 316 11.75 18.97 11.79
N ASP A 317 13.06 19.23 11.74
CA ASP A 317 13.71 20.38 12.39
C ASP A 317 13.24 21.71 11.81
N MET A 318 12.94 21.74 10.50
CA MET A 318 12.33 22.90 9.85
C MET A 318 10.91 23.19 10.33
N GLY A 319 10.22 22.20 10.90
CA GLY A 319 8.88 22.35 11.43
C GLY A 319 7.81 21.48 10.75
N CYS A 320 8.17 20.58 9.83
CA CYS A 320 7.19 19.60 9.34
C CYS A 320 6.75 18.69 10.49
N TYR A 321 5.44 18.50 10.65
CA TYR A 321 4.92 17.66 11.73
C TYR A 321 5.02 16.16 11.43
N GLU A 322 4.99 15.80 10.13
CA GLU A 322 5.12 14.44 9.61
C GLU A 322 5.94 14.44 8.31
N VAL A 323 6.71 13.38 8.08
CA VAL A 323 7.44 13.12 6.84
C VAL A 323 6.97 11.82 6.20
N ALA A 324 6.49 11.91 4.96
CA ALA A 324 6.15 10.76 4.12
C ALA A 324 7.38 10.22 3.41
N LEU A 325 7.66 8.93 3.58
CA LEU A 325 8.75 8.23 2.92
C LEU A 325 8.22 7.54 1.68
N ALA A 326 8.55 8.07 0.49
CA ALA A 326 8.02 7.57 -0.76
C ALA A 326 8.98 6.59 -1.47
N ASP A 327 8.46 5.41 -1.79
CA ASP A 327 9.01 4.52 -2.80
C ASP A 327 8.40 4.87 -4.16
N THR A 328 8.92 5.95 -4.75
CA THR A 328 8.37 6.62 -5.93
C THR A 328 8.29 5.74 -7.17
N ILE A 329 9.12 4.70 -7.26
CA ILE A 329 9.18 3.80 -8.41
C ILE A 329 8.73 2.37 -8.07
N GLY A 330 8.29 2.12 -6.84
CA GLY A 330 7.76 0.83 -6.40
C GLY A 330 8.80 -0.30 -6.35
N VAL A 331 10.10 0.00 -6.26
CA VAL A 331 11.17 -1.03 -6.24
C VAL A 331 11.52 -1.51 -4.84
N GLY A 332 10.88 -0.92 -3.83
CA GLY A 332 11.02 -1.27 -2.43
C GLY A 332 10.58 -2.70 -2.18
N THR A 333 11.30 -3.36 -1.27
CA THR A 333 10.94 -4.66 -0.73
C THR A 333 10.66 -4.51 0.76
N PRO A 334 9.96 -5.47 1.40
CA PRO A 334 9.78 -5.46 2.85
C PRO A 334 11.11 -5.30 3.61
N LYS A 335 12.18 -5.92 3.11
CA LYS A 335 13.52 -5.79 3.68
C LYS A 335 14.08 -4.37 3.57
N SER A 336 14.01 -3.74 2.40
CA SER A 336 14.58 -2.39 2.23
C SER A 336 13.80 -1.33 3.01
N ILE A 337 12.47 -1.46 3.09
CA ILE A 337 11.63 -0.57 3.89
C ILE A 337 11.92 -0.77 5.38
N HIS A 338 12.06 -2.02 5.84
CA HIS A 338 12.46 -2.31 7.22
C HIS A 338 13.84 -1.73 7.57
N GLU A 339 14.84 -1.89 6.69
CA GLU A 339 16.18 -1.32 6.87
C GLU A 339 16.14 0.22 6.98
N LEU A 340 15.32 0.87 6.15
CA LEU A 340 15.12 2.32 6.19
C LEU A 340 14.48 2.76 7.51
N LEU A 341 13.35 2.15 7.88
CA LEU A 341 12.64 2.47 9.12
C LEU A 341 13.50 2.22 10.36
N LYS A 342 14.23 1.10 10.39
CA LYS A 342 15.17 0.79 11.47
C LYS A 342 16.24 1.87 11.62
N ALA A 343 16.79 2.38 10.53
CA ALA A 343 17.77 3.46 10.57
C ALA A 343 17.15 4.77 11.09
N ILE A 344 15.94 5.12 10.67
CA ILE A 344 15.22 6.30 11.15
C ILE A 344 14.93 6.20 12.65
N TYR A 345 14.44 5.05 13.12
CA TYR A 345 14.17 4.81 14.55
C TYR A 345 15.43 4.83 15.41
N ALA A 346 16.56 4.34 14.88
CA ALA A 346 17.85 4.41 15.56
C ALA A 346 18.32 5.85 15.82
N ASN A 347 17.82 6.84 15.07
CA ASN A 347 18.08 8.27 15.27
C ASN A 347 17.01 8.95 16.14
N GLY A 348 16.17 8.18 16.85
CA GLY A 348 15.20 8.72 17.82
C GLY A 348 13.95 9.35 17.20
N ILE A 349 13.77 9.25 15.88
CA ILE A 349 12.55 9.70 15.22
C ILE A 349 11.44 8.67 15.47
N SER A 350 10.34 9.10 16.08
CA SER A 350 9.22 8.23 16.42
C SER A 350 8.28 8.00 15.22
N SER A 351 7.61 6.84 15.19
CA SER A 351 6.69 6.45 14.12
C SER A 351 5.51 7.40 13.93
N ASN A 352 5.08 8.12 14.96
CA ASN A 352 4.01 9.12 14.87
C ASN A 352 4.37 10.37 14.05
N LYS A 353 5.63 10.53 13.64
CA LYS A 353 6.12 11.59 12.74
C LYS A 353 6.37 11.09 11.32
N LEU A 354 6.03 9.84 11.01
CA LEU A 354 6.36 9.19 9.75
C LEU A 354 5.09 8.68 9.06
N ALA A 355 5.10 8.76 7.73
CA ALA A 355 4.17 8.06 6.87
C ALA A 355 4.93 7.28 5.80
N ILE A 356 4.28 6.28 5.20
CA ILE A 356 4.83 5.48 4.11
C ILE A 356 3.97 5.70 2.87
N HIS A 357 4.62 5.88 1.73
CA HIS A 357 3.98 6.03 0.41
C HIS A 357 4.64 5.03 -0.55
N CYS A 358 4.00 3.87 -0.75
CA CYS A 358 4.54 2.83 -1.63
C CYS A 358 3.77 2.81 -2.95
N HIS A 359 4.49 2.85 -4.07
CA HIS A 359 3.89 2.58 -5.37
C HIS A 359 3.83 1.07 -5.62
N ASP A 360 2.75 0.62 -6.23
CA ASP A 360 2.50 -0.79 -6.57
C ASP A 360 3.03 -1.15 -7.97
N THR A 361 4.15 -0.56 -8.39
CA THR A 361 4.66 -0.74 -9.76
C THR A 361 5.13 -2.17 -10.03
N TYR A 362 5.55 -2.89 -8.98
CA TYR A 362 6.12 -4.23 -9.07
C TYR A 362 5.37 -5.30 -8.25
N GLY A 363 4.19 -4.96 -7.68
CA GLY A 363 3.49 -5.78 -6.69
C GLY A 363 4.13 -5.73 -5.31
#